data_AF-A0A965VHP5-F1
#
_entry.id   AF-A0A965VHP5-F1
#
_cell.length_a   1.000
_cell.length_b   1.000
_cell.length_c   1.000
_cell.angle_alpha   90.00
_cell.angle_beta   90.00
_cell.angle_gamma   90.00
#
_symmetry.space_group_name_H-M   'P 1'
#
loop_
_entity.id
_entity.type
_entity.pdbx_description
1 polymer ?
#
loop_
_entity_poly.entity_id
_entity_poly.type
_entity_poly.pdbx_seq_one_letter_code
_entity_poly.pdbx_strand_id
1 'polypeptide(L)'
;MERNSQPTGLVNLIIALLTAAVGTYISRQTAGITDEVVSAFLGLGFLVALFSYFQMRMEAREKLEKLELDELAKSARSTTLFEGTDAEAFPARRAREQFERWLVPAFCILMLVLQGLAVWWVWQQTINPPAAAVKTSLPMMAAFFGGLFFLQFITGRYA
;
A
#
# COMPACT_ATOMS: atom_id res chain seq x y z
N MET A 1 13.61 8.56 19.84
CA MET A 1 12.21 8.08 19.93
C MET A 1 12.00 7.12 18.79
N GLU A 2 11.93 5.82 19.09
CA GLU A 2 11.78 4.78 18.07
C GLU A 2 10.40 4.85 17.44
N ARG A 3 10.37 5.05 16.12
CA ARG A 3 9.14 5.16 15.34
C ARG A 3 8.55 3.75 15.21
N ASN A 4 7.49 3.46 15.95
CA ASN A 4 6.77 2.20 15.82
C ASN A 4 6.11 2.16 14.43
N SER A 5 6.74 1.47 13.49
CA SER A 5 6.37 1.45 12.07
C SER A 5 5.19 0.51 11.76
N GLN A 6 4.84 -0.38 12.70
CA GLN A 6 3.73 -1.32 12.55
C GLN A 6 2.33 -0.67 12.57
N PRO A 7 1.97 0.21 13.53
CA PRO A 7 0.64 0.82 13.55
C PRO A 7 0.42 1.75 12.35
N THR A 8 1.44 2.46 11.88
CA THR A 8 1.31 3.45 10.80
C THR A 8 0.95 2.82 9.46
N GLY A 9 1.53 1.67 9.13
CA GLY A 9 1.21 0.95 7.87
C GLY A 9 -0.22 0.40 7.85
N LEU A 10 -0.69 -0.14 8.97
CA LEU A 10 -2.05 -0.70 9.09
C LEU A 10 -3.11 0.42 9.05
N VAL A 11 -2.85 1.53 9.73
CA VAL A 11 -3.71 2.72 9.68
C VAL A 11 -3.82 3.26 8.26
N ASN A 12 -2.71 3.38 7.53
CA ASN A 12 -2.73 3.84 6.14
C ASN A 12 -3.52 2.88 5.23
N LEU A 13 -3.41 1.57 5.44
CA LEU A 13 -4.19 0.57 4.71
C LEU A 13 -5.69 0.68 4.96
N ILE A 14 -6.10 0.88 6.22
CA ILE A 14 -7.51 1.09 6.57
C ILE A 14 -8.03 2.38 5.94
N ILE A 15 -7.26 3.47 6.00
CA ILE A 15 -7.63 4.74 5.37
C ILE A 15 -7.79 4.55 3.85
N ALA A 16 -6.86 3.87 3.19
CA ALA A 16 -6.94 3.59 1.75
C ALA A 16 -8.15 2.71 1.39
N LEU A 17 -8.47 1.71 2.22
CA LEU A 17 -9.66 0.85 2.03
C LEU A 17 -10.96 1.65 2.16
N LEU A 18 -11.10 2.41 3.25
CA LEU A 18 -12.26 3.26 3.48
C LEU A 18 -12.43 4.29 2.36
N THR A 19 -11.32 4.87 1.92
CA THR A 19 -11.31 5.80 0.79
C THR A 19 -11.83 5.15 -0.48
N ALA A 20 -11.33 3.97 -0.84
CA ALA A 20 -11.78 3.25 -2.03
C ALA A 20 -13.26 2.84 -1.93
N ALA A 21 -13.71 2.40 -0.75
CA ALA A 21 -15.10 2.02 -0.52
C ALA A 21 -16.06 3.21 -0.63
N VAL A 22 -15.73 4.34 0.00
CA VAL A 22 -16.57 5.55 -0.07
C VAL A 22 -16.54 6.15 -1.47
N GLY A 23 -15.36 6.19 -2.13
CA GLY A 23 -15.23 6.68 -3.50
C GLY A 23 -16.03 5.86 -4.52
N THR A 24 -16.01 4.53 -4.42
CA THR A 24 -16.82 3.64 -5.27
C THR A 24 -18.32 3.79 -4.98
N TYR A 25 -18.72 4.01 -3.72
CA TYR A 25 -20.11 4.29 -3.36
C TYR A 25 -20.62 5.59 -3.98
N ILE A 26 -19.82 6.67 -3.91
CA ILE A 26 -20.17 7.96 -4.52
C ILE A 26 -20.21 7.85 -6.05
N SER A 27 -19.26 7.13 -6.66
CA SER A 27 -19.23 6.90 -8.11
C SER A 27 -20.51 6.24 -8.63
N ARG A 28 -21.04 5.26 -7.90
CA ARG A 28 -22.32 4.61 -8.25
C ARG A 28 -23.53 5.55 -8.22
N GLN A 29 -23.49 6.63 -7.45
CA GLN A 29 -24.60 7.58 -7.36
C GLN A 29 -24.56 8.67 -8.44
N THR A 30 -23.36 9.05 -8.88
CA THR A 30 -23.17 10.18 -9.81
C THR A 30 -23.21 9.74 -11.28
N ALA A 31 -22.96 8.45 -11.59
CA ALA A 31 -23.01 7.86 -12.93
C ALA A 31 -22.22 8.65 -14.01
N GLY A 32 -21.19 9.40 -13.58
CA GLY A 32 -20.30 10.13 -14.46
C GLY A 32 -19.05 9.31 -14.80
N ILE A 33 -18.59 9.41 -16.04
CA ILE A 33 -17.36 8.76 -16.53
C ILE A 33 -16.15 9.17 -15.66
N THR A 34 -16.11 10.44 -15.22
CA THR A 34 -15.06 10.97 -14.33
C THR A 34 -15.05 10.28 -12.96
N ASP A 35 -16.22 9.96 -12.39
CA ASP A 35 -16.30 9.30 -11.09
C ASP A 35 -15.81 7.85 -11.16
N GLU A 36 -16.08 7.17 -12.29
CA GLU A 36 -15.64 5.81 -12.53
C GLU A 36 -14.10 5.73 -12.64
N VAL A 37 -13.48 6.69 -13.34
CA VAL A 37 -12.01 6.84 -13.37
C VAL A 37 -11.46 7.05 -11.96
N VAL A 38 -12.04 7.96 -11.19
CA VAL A 38 -11.61 8.21 -9.80
C VAL A 38 -11.70 6.94 -8.95
N SER A 39 -12.79 6.18 -9.08
CA SER A 39 -12.98 4.94 -8.36
C SER A 39 -11.91 3.88 -8.70
N ALA A 40 -11.53 3.77 -9.97
CA ALA A 40 -10.47 2.87 -10.42
C ALA A 40 -9.10 3.29 -9.87
N PHE A 41 -8.80 4.59 -9.87
CA PHE A 41 -7.58 5.14 -9.27
C PHE A 41 -7.50 4.90 -7.77
N LEU A 42 -8.61 5.07 -7.04
CA LEU A 42 -8.66 4.79 -5.60
C LEU A 42 -8.48 3.30 -5.31
N GLY A 43 -9.06 2.41 -6.12
CA GLY A 43 -8.84 0.97 -6.02
C GLY A 43 -7.36 0.58 -6.23
N LEU A 44 -6.71 1.18 -7.24
CA LEU A 44 -5.26 1.02 -7.45
C LEU A 44 -4.45 1.56 -6.26
N GLY A 45 -4.81 2.73 -5.74
CA GLY A 45 -4.17 3.32 -4.55
C GLY A 45 -4.28 2.41 -3.32
N PHE A 46 -5.41 1.73 -3.14
CA PHE A 46 -5.57 0.71 -2.11
C PHE A 46 -4.64 -0.49 -2.31
N LEU A 47 -4.48 -0.99 -3.54
CA LEU A 47 -3.53 -2.08 -3.82
C LEU A 47 -2.08 -1.67 -3.51
N VAL A 48 -1.71 -0.43 -3.80
CA VAL A 48 -0.40 0.12 -3.44
C VAL A 48 -0.23 0.23 -1.92
N ALA A 49 -1.26 0.68 -1.19
CA ALA A 49 -1.23 0.74 0.27
C ALA A 49 -1.14 -0.67 0.90
N LEU A 50 -1.84 -1.66 0.34
CA LEU A 50 -1.75 -3.06 0.72
C LEU A 50 -0.32 -3.60 0.54
N PHE A 51 0.27 -3.32 -0.62
CA PHE A 51 1.66 -3.71 -0.90
C PHE A 51 2.66 -3.06 0.06
N SER A 52 2.51 -1.76 0.29
CA SER A 52 3.32 -0.99 1.23
C SER A 52 3.24 -1.54 2.65
N TYR A 53 2.04 -1.97 3.10
CA TYR A 53 1.88 -2.63 4.39
C TYR A 53 2.68 -3.95 4.48
N PHE A 54 2.66 -4.78 3.44
CA PHE A 54 3.47 -6.00 3.42
C PHE A 54 4.96 -5.70 3.47
N GLN A 55 5.43 -4.70 2.71
CA GLN A 55 6.83 -4.26 2.74
C GLN A 55 7.23 -3.82 4.16
N MET A 56 6.45 -2.95 4.81
CA MET A 56 6.72 -2.48 6.17
C MET A 56 6.72 -3.62 7.20
N ARG A 57 5.83 -4.61 7.05
CA ARG A 57 5.77 -5.77 7.94
C ARG A 57 7.01 -6.65 7.84
N MET A 58 7.58 -6.80 6.64
CA MET A 58 8.83 -7.54 6.45
C MET A 58 10.02 -6.77 7.01
N GLU A 59 10.10 -5.46 6.78
CA GLU A 59 11.14 -4.61 7.36
C GLU A 59 11.12 -4.63 8.90
N ALA A 60 9.93 -4.63 9.51
CA ALA A 60 9.79 -4.72 10.96
C ALA A 60 10.34 -6.04 11.53
N ARG A 61 10.13 -7.17 10.82
CA ARG A 61 10.67 -8.48 11.24
C ARG A 61 12.19 -8.54 11.12
N GLU A 62 12.75 -8.00 10.04
CA GLU A 62 14.21 -7.93 9.88
C GLU A 62 14.86 -7.06 10.97
N LYS A 63 14.22 -5.95 11.35
CA LYS A 63 14.72 -5.09 12.44
C LYS A 63 14.71 -5.81 13.78
N LEU A 64 13.69 -6.60 14.08
CA LEU A 64 13.63 -7.38 15.33
C LEU A 64 14.70 -8.47 15.37
N GLU A 65 14.90 -9.21 14.29
CA GLU A 65 15.92 -10.27 14.21
C GLU A 65 17.35 -9.72 14.33
N LYS A 66 17.62 -8.51 13.81
CA LYS A 66 18.89 -7.82 14.03
C LYS A 66 19.13 -7.43 15.49
N LEU A 67 18.08 -7.01 16.21
CA LEU A 67 18.19 -6.64 17.63
C LEU A 67 18.43 -7.89 18.49
N GLU A 68 17.72 -8.99 18.22
CA GLU A 68 17.91 -10.27 18.92
C GLU A 68 19.34 -10.81 18.72
N LEU A 69 19.89 -10.72 17.51
CA LEU A 69 21.27 -11.15 17.24
C LEU A 69 22.32 -10.25 17.88
N ASP A 70 22.09 -8.93 17.96
CA ASP A 70 23.00 -8.00 18.64
C ASP A 70 23.00 -8.26 20.17
N GLU A 71 21.85 -8.59 20.75
CA GLU A 71 21.75 -9.02 22.15
C GLU A 71 22.45 -10.38 22.40
N LEU A 72 22.28 -11.34 21.48
CA LEU A 72 23.00 -12.62 21.53
C LEU A 72 24.51 -12.42 21.37
N ALA A 73 24.98 -11.57 20.45
CA ALA A 73 26.40 -11.26 20.29
C ALA A 73 26.98 -10.57 21.55
N LYS A 74 26.22 -9.66 22.16
CA LYS A 74 26.62 -8.97 23.39
C LYS A 74 26.68 -9.91 24.60
N SER A 75 25.79 -10.89 24.68
CA SER A 75 25.81 -11.93 25.72
C SER A 75 26.88 -13.02 25.47
N ALA A 76 27.07 -13.44 24.21
CA ALA A 76 28.06 -14.44 23.79
C ALA A 76 29.51 -13.94 23.93
N ARG A 77 29.76 -12.62 23.82
CA ARG A 77 31.06 -12.00 24.12
C ARG A 77 31.53 -12.27 25.55
N SER A 78 30.63 -12.71 26.44
CA SER A 78 30.97 -13.09 27.82
C SER A 78 31.25 -14.58 28.03
N THR A 79 31.08 -15.49 27.05
CA THR A 79 31.16 -16.94 27.37
C THR A 79 31.66 -17.93 26.31
N THR A 80 31.92 -17.64 25.02
CA THR A 80 32.31 -18.74 24.09
C THR A 80 33.45 -18.46 23.11
N LEU A 81 34.41 -19.39 23.11
CA LEU A 81 35.66 -19.48 22.34
C LEU A 81 35.51 -20.25 21.01
N PHE A 82 34.27 -20.41 20.52
CA PHE A 82 33.96 -21.13 19.29
C PHE A 82 33.41 -20.16 18.23
N GLU A 83 34.32 -19.51 17.51
CA GLU A 83 34.03 -18.93 16.19
C GLU A 83 33.84 -20.09 15.21
N GLY A 84 32.60 -20.56 15.07
CA GLY A 84 32.27 -21.70 14.23
C GLY A 84 30.88 -21.54 13.65
N THR A 85 30.83 -20.96 12.45
CA THR A 85 29.68 -20.88 11.52
C THR A 85 28.87 -19.58 11.53
N ASP A 86 29.54 -18.46 11.21
CA ASP A 86 28.91 -17.20 10.75
C ASP A 86 28.20 -17.31 9.37
N ALA A 87 27.96 -18.52 8.85
CA ALA A 87 27.60 -18.75 7.45
C ALA A 87 26.12 -19.15 7.21
N GLU A 88 25.31 -19.38 8.25
CA GLU A 88 23.85 -19.61 8.09
C GLU A 88 23.02 -18.30 8.24
N ALA A 89 23.70 -17.17 8.35
CA ALA A 89 23.42 -16.04 9.23
C ALA A 89 22.11 -15.23 9.10
N PHE A 90 21.26 -15.34 8.07
CA PHE A 90 20.01 -14.55 8.04
C PHE A 90 18.93 -15.15 7.11
N PRO A 91 18.10 -16.09 7.59
CA PRO A 91 16.96 -16.60 6.81
C PRO A 91 15.95 -15.50 6.44
N ALA A 92 15.68 -14.52 7.33
CA ALA A 92 14.77 -13.42 6.98
C ALA A 92 15.34 -12.43 5.96
N ARG A 93 16.66 -12.22 5.92
CA ARG A 93 17.30 -11.37 4.91
C ARG A 93 17.24 -12.02 3.52
N ARG A 94 17.45 -13.34 3.44
CA ARG A 94 17.26 -14.10 2.18
C ARG A 94 15.80 -14.08 1.71
N ALA A 95 14.83 -14.20 2.62
CA ALA A 95 13.42 -14.08 2.27
C ALA A 95 13.07 -12.67 1.73
N ARG A 96 13.67 -11.62 2.28
CA ARG A 96 13.49 -10.24 1.80
C ARG A 96 14.14 -10.02 0.43
N GLU A 97 15.37 -10.49 0.21
CA GLU A 97 16.05 -10.33 -1.08
C GLU A 97 15.30 -11.05 -2.21
N GLN A 98 14.72 -12.22 -1.93
CA GLN A 98 13.87 -12.91 -2.90
C GLN A 98 12.55 -12.17 -3.15
N PHE A 99 11.95 -11.60 -2.11
CA PHE A 99 10.74 -10.79 -2.21
C PHE A 99 10.99 -9.50 -3.02
N GLU A 100 12.06 -8.77 -2.76
CA GLU A 100 12.41 -7.55 -3.50
C GLU A 100 12.80 -7.87 -4.95
N ARG A 101 13.51 -8.99 -5.19
CA ARG A 101 13.96 -9.36 -6.53
C ARG A 101 12.84 -9.87 -7.44
N TRP A 102 11.84 -10.55 -6.89
CA TRP A 102 10.79 -11.18 -7.72
C TRP A 102 9.42 -10.53 -7.55
N LEU A 103 9.04 -10.23 -6.32
CA LEU A 103 7.67 -9.81 -6.03
C LEU A 103 7.47 -8.31 -6.26
N VAL A 104 8.48 -7.46 -6.03
CA VAL A 104 8.39 -6.03 -6.40
C VAL A 104 8.26 -5.86 -7.93
N PRO A 105 9.10 -6.50 -8.78
CA PRO A 105 8.92 -6.41 -10.23
C PRO A 105 7.59 -7.00 -10.70
N ALA A 106 7.16 -8.14 -10.13
CA ALA A 106 5.87 -8.75 -10.47
C ALA A 106 4.71 -7.80 -10.12
N PHE A 107 4.76 -7.12 -8.98
CA PHE A 107 3.75 -6.14 -8.59
C PHE A 107 3.74 -4.93 -9.52
N CYS A 108 4.90 -4.42 -9.94
CA CYS A 108 4.99 -3.35 -10.92
C CYS A 108 4.38 -3.75 -12.27
N ILE A 109 4.66 -4.97 -12.75
CA ILE A 109 4.06 -5.49 -13.99
C ILE A 109 2.54 -5.64 -13.83
N LEU A 110 2.09 -6.16 -12.69
CA LEU A 110 0.66 -6.27 -12.39
C LEU A 110 -0.03 -4.90 -12.39
N MET A 111 0.58 -3.89 -11.76
CA MET A 111 0.08 -2.51 -11.76
C MET A 111 0.02 -1.92 -13.17
N LEU A 112 1.04 -2.16 -14.00
CA LEU A 112 1.05 -1.73 -15.39
C LEU A 112 -0.13 -2.34 -16.18
N VAL A 113 -0.35 -3.64 -16.04
CA VAL A 113 -1.46 -4.34 -16.69
C VAL A 113 -2.80 -3.80 -16.20
N LEU A 114 -2.97 -3.60 -14.89
CA LEU A 114 -4.22 -3.15 -14.30
C LEU A 114 -4.55 -1.70 -14.69
N GLN A 115 -3.54 -0.83 -14.78
CA GLN A 115 -3.68 0.51 -15.34
C GLN A 115 -4.03 0.49 -16.83
N GLY A 116 -3.36 -0.37 -17.62
CA GLY A 116 -3.66 -0.54 -19.04
C GLY A 116 -5.10 -1.00 -19.29
N LEU A 117 -5.58 -1.96 -18.49
CA LEU A 117 -6.98 -2.43 -18.53
C LEU A 117 -7.96 -1.33 -18.10
N ALA A 118 -7.65 -0.56 -17.06
CA ALA A 118 -8.48 0.55 -16.61
C ALA A 118 -8.61 1.63 -17.71
N VAL A 119 -7.50 2.00 -18.35
CA VAL A 119 -7.51 2.95 -19.48
C VAL A 119 -8.29 2.40 -20.65
N TRP A 120 -8.07 1.13 -21.00
CA TRP A 120 -8.81 0.48 -22.08
C TRP A 120 -10.32 0.45 -21.82
N TRP A 121 -10.74 0.14 -20.59
CA TRP A 121 -12.14 0.10 -20.20
C TRP A 121 -12.80 1.48 -20.28
N VAL A 122 -12.14 2.51 -19.74
CA VAL A 122 -12.62 3.90 -19.83
C VAL A 122 -12.67 4.36 -21.29
N TRP A 123 -11.68 4.00 -22.10
CA TRP A 123 -11.64 4.30 -23.52
C TRP A 123 -12.80 3.65 -24.30
N GLN A 124 -13.19 2.43 -23.95
CA GLN A 124 -14.38 1.80 -24.54
C GLN A 124 -15.67 2.55 -24.19
N GLN A 125 -15.77 3.07 -22.96
CA GLN A 125 -16.94 3.85 -22.52
C GLN A 125 -17.00 5.24 -23.15
N THR A 126 -15.86 5.86 -23.49
CA THR A 126 -15.86 7.17 -24.18
C THR A 126 -16.22 7.04 -25.65
N ILE A 127 -15.81 5.96 -26.33
CA ILE A 127 -16.18 5.69 -27.73
C ILE A 127 -17.65 5.27 -27.85
N ASN A 128 -18.13 4.45 -26.92
CA ASN A 128 -19.52 3.99 -26.87
C ASN A 128 -20.18 4.46 -25.57
N PRO A 129 -20.59 5.74 -25.48
CA PRO A 129 -21.17 6.28 -24.27
C PRO A 129 -22.46 5.54 -23.93
N PRO A 130 -22.57 4.93 -22.73
CA PRO A 130 -23.83 4.36 -22.29
C PRO A 130 -24.87 5.47 -22.16
N ALA A 131 -26.14 5.15 -22.47
CA ALA A 131 -27.29 6.07 -22.37
C ALA A 131 -27.70 6.34 -20.90
N ALA A 132 -26.73 6.57 -20.02
CA ALA A 132 -26.97 6.88 -18.62
C ALA A 132 -27.22 8.39 -18.46
N ALA A 133 -28.28 8.74 -17.74
CA ALA A 133 -28.51 10.13 -17.32
C ALA A 133 -27.42 10.51 -16.31
N VAL A 134 -26.49 11.37 -16.73
CA VAL A 134 -25.44 11.92 -15.86
C VAL A 134 -26.13 12.70 -14.73
N LYS A 135 -26.04 12.18 -13.51
CA LYS A 135 -26.54 12.86 -12.31
C LYS A 135 -25.39 13.60 -11.67
N THR A 136 -25.09 14.79 -12.15
CA THR A 136 -23.95 15.59 -11.70
C THR A 136 -24.16 16.04 -10.24
N SER A 137 -23.50 15.36 -9.29
CA SER A 137 -23.49 15.72 -7.86
C SER A 137 -22.13 16.30 -7.44
N LEU A 138 -21.72 17.36 -8.15
CA LEU A 138 -20.48 18.13 -7.92
C LEU A 138 -20.15 18.42 -6.42
N PRO A 139 -21.11 18.83 -5.56
CA PRO A 139 -20.80 19.10 -4.15
C PRO A 139 -20.42 17.84 -3.35
N MET A 140 -20.92 16.65 -3.72
CA MET A 140 -20.63 15.41 -3.00
C MET A 140 -19.19 14.94 -3.28
N MET A 141 -18.75 15.05 -4.53
CA MET A 141 -17.36 14.76 -4.92
C MET A 141 -16.36 15.72 -4.25
N ALA A 142 -16.67 17.03 -4.25
CA ALA A 142 -15.81 18.03 -3.62
C ALA A 142 -15.65 17.79 -2.11
N ALA A 143 -16.75 17.47 -1.42
CA ALA A 143 -16.71 17.12 0.01
C ALA A 143 -15.86 15.87 0.28
N PHE A 144 -15.97 14.85 -0.57
CA PHE A 144 -15.19 13.62 -0.45
C PHE A 144 -13.68 13.88 -0.62
N PHE A 145 -13.26 14.55 -1.69
CA PHE A 145 -11.84 14.86 -1.89
C PHE A 145 -11.28 15.81 -0.82
N GLY A 146 -12.07 16.78 -0.38
CA GLY A 146 -11.69 17.66 0.73
C GLY A 146 -11.47 16.87 2.04
N GLY A 147 -12.35 15.92 2.34
CA GLY A 147 -12.22 15.03 3.49
C GLY A 147 -10.98 14.12 3.42
N LEU A 148 -10.71 13.55 2.25
CA LEU A 148 -9.51 12.73 2.02
C LEU A 148 -8.22 13.51 2.22
N PHE A 149 -8.16 14.72 1.68
CA PHE A 149 -7.01 15.61 1.86
C PHE A 149 -6.73 15.85 3.34
N PHE A 150 -7.78 16.15 4.12
CA PHE A 150 -7.64 16.42 5.54
C PHE A 150 -7.18 15.18 6.33
N LEU A 151 -7.76 14.01 6.04
CA LEU A 151 -7.37 12.74 6.64
C LEU A 151 -5.90 12.41 6.36
N GLN A 152 -5.47 12.46 5.10
CA GLN A 152 -4.08 12.19 4.74
C GLN A 152 -3.11 13.24 5.29
N PHE A 153 -3.52 14.51 5.34
CA PHE A 153 -2.68 15.56 5.92
C PHE A 153 -2.41 15.32 7.41
N ILE A 154 -3.43 14.93 8.18
CA ILE A 154 -3.26 14.57 9.59
C ILE A 154 -2.32 13.37 9.70
N THR A 155 -2.58 12.29 8.97
CA THR A 155 -1.71 11.11 9.02
C THR A 155 -0.27 11.46 8.63
N GLY A 156 -0.05 12.24 7.57
CA GLY A 156 1.29 12.64 7.12
C GLY A 156 2.00 13.60 8.08
N ARG A 157 1.27 14.43 8.81
CA ARG A 157 1.83 15.37 9.81
C ARG A 157 2.20 14.68 11.12
N TYR A 158 1.44 13.65 11.52
CA TYR A 158 1.58 13.00 12.83
C TYR A 158 2.18 11.57 12.76
N ALA A 159 2.62 11.11 11.58
CA ALA A 159 3.36 9.85 11.37
C ALA A 159 4.87 10.04 11.40
#